data_AF-A0A961PTM1-F1
#
_entry.id   AF-A0A961PTM1-F1
#
_cell.length_a   1.000
_cell.length_b   1.000
_cell.length_c   1.000
_cell.angle_alpha   90.00
_cell.angle_beta   90.00
_cell.angle_gamma   90.00
#
_symmetry.space_group_name_H-M   'P 1'
#
loop_
_entity.id
_entity.type
_entity.pdbx_description
1 polymer ?
#
loop_
_entity_poly.entity_id
_entity_poly.type
_entity_poly.pdbx_seq_one_letter_code
_entity_poly.pdbx_strand_id
1 'polypeptide(L)'
;AEAMVAGLDDLGTARNAVEQVKVAVEAARLAMMSRRSMADELRREGEARTRRRQEITRELANWRHRLDTAGKRSAELAARKAETEAELAAASAAPDDIAARRNQLAGAIAEAEARKARATDALAAAETALRNAVTGERDAERRASDAREARGRAEAVAEAAEAQVEAAAERIDEELNLTPAALLDLLGGDPDKMPSSERIEAEVSRLKRQRDALGSVNLRAEEDAAEVQAEFDNLTTEKADLDAAIAKLRTGIASLNREGRERLLKAFDQVNRNFELLFRHLFGGGEAKLVLVESDDPLEAGLEIMCQPPGKKLSVLSLLSGGEQTLTALALIFAVFLANPAPICVLDEVDAPLDDANVTRFCDLLDEMTRRTETRFLIITHHAVTMSRMDRLFGVTMAEQGVSQLVSVDLNRAEQLVA
;
A
#
# COMPACT_ATOMS: atom_id res chain seq x y z
N ALA A 1 97.03 42.81 -152.84
CA ALA A 1 95.75 42.86 -152.08
C ALA A 1 94.77 41.76 -152.49
N GLU A 2 94.89 41.20 -153.70
CA GLU A 2 94.08 40.08 -154.20
C GLU A 2 94.45 38.69 -153.63
N ALA A 3 95.26 38.59 -152.57
CA ALA A 3 95.72 37.31 -152.01
C ALA A 3 95.10 36.91 -150.65
N MET A 4 94.21 37.72 -150.05
CA MET A 4 93.60 37.41 -148.73
C MET A 4 92.11 37.01 -148.78
N VAL A 5 91.48 36.99 -149.96
CA VAL A 5 90.03 36.71 -150.07
C VAL A 5 89.72 35.23 -150.34
N ALA A 6 90.72 34.39 -150.64
CA ALA A 6 90.52 33.00 -151.07
C ALA A 6 90.56 31.94 -149.93
N GLY A 7 90.60 32.33 -148.65
CA GLY A 7 90.72 31.40 -147.52
C GLY A 7 89.68 31.57 -146.42
N LEU A 8 88.64 32.39 -146.64
CA LEU A 8 87.56 32.59 -145.67
C LEU A 8 86.40 31.65 -146.00
N ASP A 9 86.05 30.78 -145.03
CA ASP A 9 84.88 29.91 -145.10
C ASP A 9 83.59 30.71 -145.28
N ASP A 10 82.63 30.11 -145.99
CA ASP A 10 81.36 30.74 -146.34
C ASP A 10 80.55 31.09 -145.08
N LEU A 11 80.44 32.38 -144.77
CA LEU A 11 79.62 32.96 -143.70
C LEU A 11 78.15 32.49 -143.72
N GLY A 12 77.65 32.08 -144.88
CA GLY A 12 76.33 31.45 -145.03
C GLY A 12 76.20 30.13 -144.28
N THR A 13 77.21 29.27 -144.35
CA THR A 13 77.22 27.96 -143.68
C THR A 13 77.31 28.08 -142.15
N ALA A 14 78.15 28.97 -141.62
CA ALA A 14 78.27 29.18 -140.17
C ALA A 14 77.01 29.80 -139.54
N ARG A 15 76.35 30.76 -140.22
CA ARG A 15 75.08 31.33 -139.74
C ARG A 15 73.94 30.31 -139.73
N ASN A 16 73.86 29.46 -140.76
CA ASN A 16 72.84 28.41 -140.80
C ASN A 16 73.04 27.37 -139.69
N ALA A 17 74.29 27.01 -139.35
CA ALA A 17 74.56 26.10 -138.24
C ALA A 17 74.12 26.68 -136.88
N VAL A 18 74.37 27.97 -136.62
CA VAL A 18 73.93 28.62 -135.37
C VAL A 18 72.41 28.72 -135.27
N GLU A 19 71.72 29.05 -136.36
CA GLU A 19 70.24 29.06 -136.34
C GLU A 19 69.64 27.66 -136.18
N GLN A 20 70.24 26.63 -136.79
CA GLN A 20 69.80 25.26 -136.54
C GLN A 20 69.96 24.84 -135.08
N VAL A 21 71.05 25.24 -134.42
CA VAL A 21 71.27 24.96 -132.99
C VAL A 21 70.31 25.74 -132.10
N LYS A 22 70.01 27.02 -132.40
CA LYS A 22 69.01 27.81 -131.65
C LYS A 22 67.62 27.19 -131.75
N VAL A 23 67.18 26.83 -132.96
CA VAL A 23 65.89 26.18 -133.18
C VAL A 23 65.83 24.84 -132.44
N ALA A 24 66.91 24.07 -132.42
CA ALA A 24 66.99 22.82 -131.66
C ALA A 24 66.89 23.04 -130.14
N VAL A 25 67.52 24.10 -129.60
CA VAL A 25 67.45 24.42 -128.16
C VAL A 25 66.06 24.91 -127.77
N GLU A 26 65.41 25.76 -128.57
CA GLU A 26 64.03 26.18 -128.29
C GLU A 26 63.04 25.02 -128.39
N ALA A 27 63.19 24.14 -129.39
CA ALA A 27 62.40 22.92 -129.51
C ALA A 27 62.60 22.00 -128.29
N ALA A 28 63.85 21.83 -127.82
CA ALA A 28 64.14 21.06 -126.61
C ALA A 28 63.56 21.70 -125.35
N ARG A 29 63.54 23.04 -125.25
CA ARG A 29 63.00 23.77 -124.11
C ARG A 29 61.48 23.71 -124.05
N LEU A 30 60.80 23.85 -125.20
CA LEU A 30 59.36 23.63 -125.33
C LEU A 30 58.98 22.18 -125.00
N ALA A 31 59.75 21.21 -125.50
CA ALA A 31 59.56 19.81 -125.15
C ALA A 31 59.74 19.55 -123.64
N MET A 32 60.76 20.15 -123.00
CA MET A 32 60.97 20.05 -121.55
C MET A 32 59.80 20.64 -120.77
N MET A 33 59.32 21.85 -121.12
CA MET A 33 58.20 22.50 -120.43
C MET A 33 56.91 21.70 -120.60
N SER A 34 56.63 21.17 -121.80
CA SER A 34 55.49 20.29 -122.06
C SER A 34 55.58 18.98 -121.25
N ARG A 35 56.75 18.33 -121.24
CA ARG A 35 56.95 17.11 -120.44
C ARG A 35 56.84 17.38 -118.93
N ARG A 36 57.29 18.54 -118.46
CA ARG A 36 57.16 18.96 -117.06
C ARG A 36 55.71 19.27 -116.68
N SER A 37 54.95 19.97 -117.53
CA SER A 37 53.53 20.24 -117.26
C SER A 37 52.72 18.95 -117.23
N MET A 38 52.99 18.02 -118.15
CA MET A 38 52.38 16.68 -118.16
C MET A 38 52.73 15.91 -116.87
N ALA A 39 53.99 15.97 -116.41
CA ALA A 39 54.40 15.32 -115.17
C ALA A 39 53.73 15.94 -113.93
N ASP A 40 53.59 17.26 -113.87
CA ASP A 40 52.91 17.97 -112.76
C ASP A 40 51.40 17.72 -112.76
N GLU A 41 50.78 17.54 -113.93
CA GLU A 41 49.36 17.16 -114.07
C GLU A 41 49.14 15.71 -113.64
N LEU A 42 49.95 14.76 -114.12
CA LEU A 42 49.97 13.37 -113.66
C LEU A 42 50.19 13.28 -112.14
N ARG A 43 51.08 14.11 -111.60
CA ARG A 43 51.32 14.18 -110.14
C ARG A 43 50.09 14.67 -109.40
N ARG A 44 49.45 15.77 -109.83
CA ARG A 44 48.23 16.30 -109.20
C ARG A 44 47.07 15.31 -109.28
N GLU A 45 46.88 14.63 -110.40
CA GLU A 45 45.91 13.55 -110.52
C GLU A 45 46.23 12.39 -109.57
N GLY A 46 47.50 12.00 -109.47
CA GLY A 46 47.95 10.97 -108.54
C GLY A 46 47.68 11.34 -107.07
N GLU A 47 47.95 12.57 -106.69
CA GLU A 47 47.66 13.11 -105.35
C GLU A 47 46.15 13.17 -105.08
N ALA A 48 45.34 13.61 -106.04
CA ALA A 48 43.87 13.64 -105.92
C ALA A 48 43.27 12.24 -105.80
N ARG A 49 43.72 11.28 -106.62
CA ARG A 49 43.32 9.86 -106.52
C ARG A 49 43.74 9.25 -105.18
N THR A 50 44.90 9.63 -104.66
CA THR A 50 45.39 9.18 -103.35
C THR A 50 44.50 9.71 -102.22
N ARG A 51 44.16 11.01 -102.22
CA ARG A 51 43.23 11.60 -101.25
C ARG A 51 41.85 10.96 -101.33
N ARG A 52 41.31 10.77 -102.54
CA ARG A 52 40.01 10.12 -102.72
C ARG A 52 39.99 8.68 -102.22
N ARG A 53 41.07 7.93 -102.45
CA ARG A 53 41.23 6.57 -101.90
C ARG A 53 41.26 6.58 -100.37
N GLN A 54 41.92 7.56 -99.75
CA GLN A 54 41.95 7.70 -98.29
C GLN A 54 40.57 8.02 -97.72
N GLU A 55 39.80 8.92 -98.35
CA GLU A 55 38.42 9.23 -97.97
C GLU A 55 37.51 8.00 -98.07
N ILE A 56 37.52 7.31 -99.20
CA ILE A 56 36.73 6.08 -99.41
C ILE A 56 37.12 5.01 -98.38
N THR A 57 38.41 4.89 -98.06
CA THR A 57 38.89 3.96 -97.03
C THR A 57 38.31 4.31 -95.66
N ARG A 58 38.28 5.60 -95.31
CA ARG A 58 37.69 6.09 -94.04
C ARG A 58 36.18 5.88 -94.00
N GLU A 59 35.48 6.16 -95.09
CA GLU A 59 34.03 5.94 -95.20
C GLU A 59 33.68 4.45 -95.09
N LEU A 60 34.41 3.59 -95.80
CA LEU A 60 34.24 2.13 -95.69
C LEU A 60 34.50 1.63 -94.27
N ALA A 61 35.53 2.14 -93.60
CA ALA A 61 35.79 1.80 -92.19
C ALA A 61 34.63 2.22 -91.28
N ASN A 62 34.09 3.43 -91.46
CA ASN A 62 32.93 3.91 -90.69
C ASN A 62 31.67 3.08 -90.96
N TRP A 63 31.37 2.75 -92.22
CA TRP A 63 30.21 1.92 -92.57
C TRP A 63 30.35 0.49 -92.06
N ARG A 64 31.54 -0.10 -92.11
CA ARG A 64 31.82 -1.41 -91.50
C ARG A 64 31.62 -1.38 -89.99
N HIS A 65 32.09 -0.33 -89.31
CA HIS A 65 31.87 -0.19 -87.87
C HIS A 65 30.39 -0.02 -87.50
N ARG A 66 29.64 0.74 -88.30
CA ARG A 66 28.18 0.89 -88.12
C ARG A 66 27.44 -0.43 -88.34
N LEU A 67 27.81 -1.20 -89.37
CA LEU A 67 27.23 -2.51 -89.63
C LEU A 67 27.52 -3.50 -88.49
N ASP A 68 28.76 -3.54 -88.00
CA ASP A 68 29.13 -4.38 -86.84
C ASP A 68 28.33 -4.00 -85.58
N THR A 69 28.22 -2.70 -85.30
CA THR A 69 27.46 -2.21 -84.13
C THR A 69 25.97 -2.52 -84.25
N ALA A 70 25.38 -2.35 -85.43
CA ALA A 70 23.99 -2.69 -85.70
C ALA A 70 23.74 -4.21 -85.61
N GLY A 71 24.67 -5.03 -86.12
CA GLY A 71 24.63 -6.48 -86.01
C GLY A 71 24.65 -6.95 -84.55
N LYS A 72 25.56 -6.40 -83.74
CA LYS A 72 25.63 -6.67 -82.30
C LYS A 72 24.34 -6.30 -81.58
N ARG A 73 23.79 -5.10 -81.83
CA ARG A 73 22.51 -4.67 -81.24
C ARG A 73 21.33 -5.55 -81.67
N SER A 74 21.29 -5.97 -82.93
CA SER A 74 20.23 -6.87 -83.41
C SER A 74 20.30 -8.24 -82.73
N ALA A 75 21.51 -8.77 -82.53
CA ALA A 75 21.70 -10.03 -81.82
C ALA A 75 21.30 -9.91 -80.32
N GLU A 76 21.68 -8.81 -79.67
CA GLU A 76 21.29 -8.51 -78.29
C GLU A 76 19.77 -8.41 -78.14
N LEU A 77 19.10 -7.68 -79.03
CA LEU A 77 17.64 -7.54 -79.01
C LEU A 77 16.93 -8.87 -79.30
N ALA A 78 17.47 -9.71 -80.19
CA ALA A 78 16.93 -11.03 -80.47
C ALA A 78 17.05 -11.97 -79.25
N ALA A 79 18.21 -11.95 -78.57
CA ALA A 79 18.40 -12.70 -77.33
C ALA A 79 17.44 -12.22 -76.23
N ARG A 80 17.33 -10.90 -76.02
CA ARG A 80 16.42 -10.33 -75.02
C ARG A 80 14.95 -10.64 -75.33
N LYS A 81 14.56 -10.62 -76.60
CA LYS A 81 13.21 -11.01 -77.01
C LYS A 81 12.94 -12.47 -76.65
N ALA A 82 13.86 -13.39 -76.97
CA ALA A 82 13.69 -14.81 -76.67
C ALA A 82 13.60 -15.08 -75.16
N GLU A 83 14.41 -14.39 -74.35
CA GLU A 83 14.36 -14.45 -72.89
C GLU A 83 13.00 -13.96 -72.36
N THR A 84 12.55 -12.78 -72.79
CA THR A 84 11.25 -12.23 -72.35
C THR A 84 10.06 -13.07 -72.83
N GLU A 85 10.13 -13.69 -74.01
CA GLU A 85 9.08 -14.63 -74.47
C GLU A 85 9.02 -15.89 -73.60
N ALA A 86 10.16 -16.42 -73.16
CA ALA A 86 10.23 -17.54 -72.24
C ALA A 86 9.70 -17.17 -70.84
N GLU A 87 10.08 -15.98 -70.33
CA GLU A 87 9.56 -15.45 -69.06
C GLU A 87 8.04 -15.23 -69.11
N LEU A 88 7.51 -14.68 -70.21
CA LEU A 88 6.08 -14.48 -70.40
C LEU A 88 5.31 -15.80 -70.45
N ALA A 89 5.87 -16.81 -71.14
CA ALA A 89 5.26 -18.14 -71.19
C ALA A 89 5.20 -18.77 -69.78
N ALA A 90 6.28 -18.69 -69.02
CA ALA A 90 6.33 -19.18 -67.64
C ALA A 90 5.35 -18.41 -66.72
N ALA A 91 5.31 -17.09 -66.82
CA ALA A 91 4.41 -16.24 -66.05
C ALA A 91 2.93 -16.48 -66.39
N SER A 92 2.62 -16.80 -67.65
CA SER A 92 1.26 -17.09 -68.11
C SER A 92 0.76 -18.46 -67.67
N ALA A 93 1.66 -19.44 -67.47
CA ALA A 93 1.31 -20.78 -66.99
C ALA A 93 1.18 -20.86 -65.45
N ALA A 94 1.90 -20.00 -64.72
CA ALA A 94 1.92 -20.02 -63.25
C ALA A 94 0.53 -19.92 -62.57
N PRO A 95 -0.45 -19.11 -63.05
CA PRO A 95 -1.78 -19.06 -62.46
C PRO A 95 -2.52 -20.40 -62.48
N ASP A 96 -2.41 -21.16 -63.56
CA ASP A 96 -3.09 -22.45 -63.71
C ASP A 96 -2.49 -23.50 -62.77
N ASP A 97 -1.16 -23.54 -62.66
CA ASP A 97 -0.45 -24.40 -61.71
C ASP A 97 -0.81 -24.07 -60.25
N ILE A 98 -0.88 -22.77 -59.91
CA ILE A 98 -1.30 -22.31 -58.58
C ILE A 98 -2.75 -22.69 -58.32
N ALA A 99 -3.65 -22.53 -59.30
CA ALA A 99 -5.05 -22.90 -59.17
C ALA A 99 -5.22 -24.42 -58.95
N ALA A 100 -4.47 -25.24 -59.69
CA ALA A 100 -4.46 -26.69 -59.52
C ALA A 100 -3.98 -27.10 -58.12
N ARG A 101 -2.86 -26.54 -57.65
CA ARG A 101 -2.33 -26.79 -56.29
C ARG A 101 -3.31 -26.33 -55.21
N ARG A 102 -3.95 -25.18 -55.38
CA ARG A 102 -4.96 -24.67 -54.45
C ARG A 102 -6.14 -25.63 -54.33
N ASN A 103 -6.63 -26.15 -55.46
CA ASN A 103 -7.75 -27.10 -55.46
C ASN A 103 -7.36 -28.42 -54.80
N GLN A 104 -6.14 -28.92 -55.04
CA GLN A 104 -5.63 -30.12 -54.38
C GLN A 104 -5.54 -29.92 -52.85
N LEU A 105 -4.99 -28.79 -52.40
CA LEU A 105 -4.89 -28.46 -50.98
C LEU A 105 -6.27 -28.30 -50.34
N ALA A 106 -7.21 -27.65 -51.02
CA ALA A 106 -8.58 -27.50 -50.55
C ALA A 106 -9.27 -28.87 -50.37
N GLY A 107 -9.06 -29.81 -51.30
CA GLY A 107 -9.54 -31.19 -51.16
C GLY A 107 -8.92 -31.90 -49.96
N ALA A 108 -7.60 -31.81 -49.78
CA ALA A 108 -6.91 -32.42 -48.64
C ALA A 108 -7.35 -31.84 -47.28
N ILE A 109 -7.62 -30.54 -47.22
CA ILE A 109 -8.17 -29.87 -46.03
C ILE A 109 -9.57 -30.40 -45.72
N ALA A 110 -10.46 -30.47 -46.72
CA ALA A 110 -11.81 -30.98 -46.53
C ALA A 110 -11.82 -32.43 -46.02
N GLU A 111 -10.94 -33.29 -46.55
CA GLU A 111 -10.77 -34.66 -46.07
C GLU A 111 -10.24 -34.72 -44.63
N ALA A 112 -9.29 -33.84 -44.28
CA ALA A 112 -8.76 -33.76 -42.93
C ALA A 112 -9.79 -33.26 -41.91
N GLU A 113 -10.61 -32.27 -42.29
CA GLU A 113 -11.71 -31.75 -41.47
C GLU A 113 -12.79 -32.82 -41.26
N ALA A 114 -13.18 -33.55 -42.30
CA ALA A 114 -14.13 -34.66 -42.18
C ALA A 114 -13.59 -35.81 -41.32
N ARG A 115 -12.28 -36.08 -41.36
CA ARG A 115 -11.63 -37.06 -40.46
C ARG A 115 -11.64 -36.58 -39.01
N LYS A 116 -11.30 -35.30 -38.78
CA LYS A 116 -11.32 -34.70 -37.45
C LYS A 116 -12.72 -34.72 -36.84
N ALA A 117 -13.75 -34.33 -37.61
CA ALA A 117 -15.14 -34.36 -37.14
C ALA A 117 -15.56 -35.77 -36.68
N ARG A 118 -15.33 -36.79 -37.52
CA ARG A 118 -15.61 -38.20 -37.16
C ARG A 118 -14.87 -38.66 -35.91
N ALA A 119 -13.59 -38.28 -35.75
CA ALA A 119 -12.82 -38.64 -34.58
C ALA A 119 -13.33 -37.95 -33.30
N THR A 120 -13.70 -36.67 -33.39
CA THR A 120 -14.28 -35.92 -32.28
C THR A 120 -15.63 -36.51 -31.84
N ASP A 121 -16.50 -36.83 -32.80
CA ASP A 121 -17.81 -37.43 -32.49
C ASP A 121 -17.66 -38.82 -31.84
N ALA A 122 -16.73 -39.63 -32.35
CA ALA A 122 -16.42 -40.94 -31.77
C ALA A 122 -15.85 -40.82 -30.35
N LEU A 123 -14.97 -39.84 -30.11
CA LEU A 123 -14.42 -39.58 -28.78
C LEU A 123 -15.51 -39.15 -27.81
N ALA A 124 -16.38 -38.21 -28.20
CA ALA A 124 -17.49 -37.75 -27.36
C ALA A 124 -18.43 -38.90 -26.99
N ALA A 125 -18.79 -39.76 -27.95
CA ALA A 125 -19.63 -40.94 -27.70
C ALA A 125 -18.95 -41.93 -26.73
N ALA A 126 -17.64 -42.19 -26.91
CA ALA A 126 -16.89 -43.07 -26.04
C ALA A 126 -16.75 -42.51 -24.61
N GLU A 127 -16.51 -41.21 -24.45
CA GLU A 127 -16.47 -40.55 -23.14
C GLU A 127 -17.81 -40.61 -22.42
N THR A 128 -18.93 -40.39 -23.13
CA THR A 128 -20.27 -40.55 -22.55
C THR A 128 -20.52 -41.99 -22.12
N ALA A 129 -20.16 -42.98 -22.95
CA ALA A 129 -20.31 -44.39 -22.61
C ALA A 129 -19.49 -44.76 -21.36
N LEU A 130 -18.24 -44.29 -21.28
CA LEU A 130 -17.38 -44.51 -20.11
C LEU A 130 -17.97 -43.89 -18.84
N ARG A 131 -18.44 -42.64 -18.91
CA ARG A 131 -19.08 -41.98 -17.75
C ARG A 131 -20.29 -42.75 -17.26
N ASN A 132 -21.14 -43.22 -18.17
CA ASN A 132 -22.32 -44.01 -17.82
C ASN A 132 -21.93 -45.36 -17.19
N ALA A 133 -20.90 -46.03 -17.71
CA ALA A 133 -20.40 -47.29 -17.16
C ALA A 133 -19.84 -47.11 -15.73
N VAL A 134 -19.04 -46.06 -15.48
CA VAL A 134 -18.47 -45.76 -14.16
C VAL A 134 -19.57 -45.43 -13.14
N THR A 135 -20.58 -44.66 -13.53
CA THR A 135 -21.73 -44.39 -12.65
C THR A 135 -22.49 -45.68 -12.35
N GLY A 136 -22.75 -46.51 -13.37
CA GLY A 136 -23.42 -47.80 -13.20
C GLY A 136 -22.68 -48.77 -12.28
N GLU A 137 -21.34 -48.83 -12.39
CA GLU A 137 -20.48 -49.61 -11.49
C GLU A 137 -20.63 -49.16 -10.04
N ARG A 138 -20.52 -47.84 -9.78
CA ARG A 138 -20.65 -47.28 -8.42
C ARG A 138 -22.03 -47.52 -7.80
N ASP A 139 -23.08 -47.41 -8.59
CA ASP A 139 -24.44 -47.68 -8.13
C ASP A 139 -24.65 -49.17 -7.81
N ALA A 140 -24.07 -50.07 -8.63
CA ALA A 140 -24.11 -51.50 -8.38
C ALA A 140 -23.32 -51.88 -7.12
N GLU A 141 -22.13 -51.29 -6.92
CA GLU A 141 -21.31 -51.50 -5.72
C GLU A 141 -22.03 -51.04 -4.45
N ARG A 142 -22.68 -49.85 -4.50
CA ARG A 142 -23.49 -49.35 -3.38
C ARG A 142 -24.63 -50.32 -3.05
N ARG A 143 -25.41 -50.75 -4.04
CA ARG A 143 -26.51 -51.72 -3.83
C ARG A 143 -26.01 -53.05 -3.25
N ALA A 144 -24.83 -53.52 -3.70
CA ALA A 144 -24.24 -54.73 -3.17
C ALA A 144 -23.78 -54.56 -1.70
N SER A 145 -23.24 -53.40 -1.34
CA SER A 145 -22.89 -53.05 0.04
C SER A 145 -24.13 -53.00 0.94
N ASP A 146 -25.17 -52.29 0.51
CA ASP A 146 -26.43 -52.17 1.26
C ASP A 146 -27.08 -53.55 1.50
N ALA A 147 -27.05 -54.42 0.47
CA ALA A 147 -27.57 -55.78 0.59
C ALA A 147 -26.75 -56.64 1.56
N ARG A 148 -25.42 -56.50 1.60
CA ARG A 148 -24.55 -57.20 2.56
C ARG A 148 -24.80 -56.73 3.99
N GLU A 149 -24.97 -55.43 4.20
CA GLU A 149 -25.29 -54.88 5.51
C GLU A 149 -26.67 -55.36 5.99
N ALA A 150 -27.68 -55.32 5.12
CA ALA A 150 -29.02 -55.81 5.43
C ALA A 150 -29.00 -57.31 5.81
N ARG A 151 -28.22 -58.12 5.09
CA ARG A 151 -28.03 -59.54 5.41
C ARG A 151 -27.35 -59.72 6.77
N GLY A 152 -26.23 -59.03 7.00
CA GLY A 152 -25.51 -59.11 8.28
C GLY A 152 -26.36 -58.67 9.47
N ARG A 153 -27.20 -57.64 9.28
CA ARG A 153 -28.18 -57.21 10.30
C ARG A 153 -29.22 -58.30 10.57
N ALA A 154 -29.78 -58.92 9.54
CA ALA A 154 -30.77 -59.98 9.70
C ALA A 154 -30.17 -61.23 10.37
N GLU A 155 -28.95 -61.63 9.97
CA GLU A 155 -28.20 -62.73 10.60
C GLU A 155 -27.95 -62.45 12.09
N ALA A 156 -27.46 -61.25 12.43
CA ALA A 156 -27.22 -60.87 13.82
C ALA A 156 -28.50 -60.82 14.67
N VAL A 157 -29.62 -60.35 14.11
CA VAL A 157 -30.91 -60.37 14.81
C VAL A 157 -31.40 -61.79 15.07
N ALA A 158 -31.22 -62.69 14.10
CA ALA A 158 -31.59 -64.10 14.26
C ALA A 158 -30.72 -64.78 15.33
N GLU A 159 -29.40 -64.62 15.25
CA GLU A 159 -28.45 -65.17 16.22
C GLU A 159 -28.69 -64.63 17.64
N ALA A 160 -28.96 -63.33 17.78
CA ALA A 160 -29.30 -62.72 19.07
C ALA A 160 -30.62 -63.27 19.64
N ALA A 161 -31.63 -63.49 18.78
CA ALA A 161 -32.90 -64.07 19.20
C ALA A 161 -32.73 -65.53 19.66
N GLU A 162 -31.93 -66.32 18.93
CA GLU A 162 -31.60 -67.70 19.32
C GLU A 162 -30.86 -67.74 20.66
N ALA A 163 -29.82 -66.92 20.82
CA ALA A 163 -29.06 -66.83 22.06
C ALA A 163 -29.92 -66.35 23.25
N GLN A 164 -30.87 -65.43 23.04
CA GLN A 164 -31.80 -65.00 24.08
C GLN A 164 -32.71 -66.13 24.54
N VAL A 165 -33.20 -66.97 23.62
CA VAL A 165 -34.02 -68.14 23.96
C VAL A 165 -33.21 -69.15 24.76
N GLU A 166 -31.96 -69.41 24.36
CA GLU A 166 -31.05 -70.33 25.06
C GLU A 166 -30.71 -69.82 26.47
N ALA A 167 -30.27 -68.57 26.60
CA ALA A 167 -29.95 -67.95 27.90
C ALA A 167 -31.17 -67.89 28.84
N ALA A 168 -32.37 -67.62 28.30
CA ALA A 168 -33.59 -67.67 29.09
C ALA A 168 -33.88 -69.09 29.61
N ALA A 169 -33.64 -70.11 28.78
CA ALA A 169 -33.81 -71.50 29.18
C ALA A 169 -32.79 -71.94 30.24
N GLU A 170 -31.51 -71.59 30.08
CA GLU A 170 -30.45 -71.87 31.07
C GLU A 170 -30.74 -71.21 32.41
N ARG A 171 -31.13 -69.93 32.43
CA ARG A 171 -31.47 -69.23 33.67
C ARG A 171 -32.63 -69.89 34.43
N ILE A 172 -33.64 -70.37 33.71
CA ILE A 172 -34.77 -71.10 34.30
C ILE A 172 -34.28 -72.41 34.95
N ASP A 173 -33.36 -73.12 34.29
CA ASP A 173 -32.78 -74.34 34.83
C ASP A 173 -31.89 -74.07 36.06
N GLU A 174 -31.00 -73.07 36.00
CA GLU A 174 -30.10 -72.75 37.11
C GLU A 174 -30.84 -72.27 38.38
N GLU A 175 -31.80 -71.35 38.23
CA GLU A 175 -32.47 -70.75 39.39
C GLU A 175 -33.55 -71.66 39.99
N LEU A 176 -34.23 -72.45 39.16
CA LEU A 176 -35.44 -73.18 39.56
C LEU A 176 -35.32 -74.70 39.37
N ASN A 177 -34.26 -75.21 38.72
CA ASN A 177 -34.10 -76.62 38.32
C ASN A 177 -35.30 -77.14 37.51
N LEU A 178 -35.79 -76.32 36.58
CA LEU A 178 -36.93 -76.62 35.72
C LEU A 178 -36.60 -76.38 34.25
N THR A 179 -37.32 -77.06 33.36
CA THR A 179 -37.33 -76.69 31.94
C THR A 179 -38.32 -75.54 31.69
N PRO A 180 -38.17 -74.75 30.61
CA PRO A 180 -39.13 -73.69 30.28
C PRO A 180 -40.58 -74.18 30.20
N ALA A 181 -40.81 -75.38 29.68
CA ALA A 181 -42.14 -76.00 29.62
C ALA A 181 -42.67 -76.33 31.02
N ALA A 182 -41.84 -76.89 31.91
CA ALA A 182 -42.23 -77.21 33.28
C ALA A 182 -42.47 -75.96 34.15
N LEU A 183 -41.71 -74.88 33.92
CA LEU A 183 -41.96 -73.59 34.58
C LEU A 183 -43.31 -73.00 34.16
N LEU A 184 -43.63 -73.09 32.85
CA LEU A 184 -44.92 -72.62 32.35
C LEU A 184 -46.10 -73.39 32.96
N ASP A 185 -45.98 -74.72 33.07
CA ASP A 185 -46.97 -75.58 33.72
C ASP A 185 -47.12 -75.24 35.23
N LEU A 186 -46.02 -74.95 35.93
CA LEU A 186 -46.03 -74.57 37.35
C LEU A 186 -46.71 -73.21 37.58
N LEU A 187 -46.45 -72.23 36.71
CA LEU A 187 -47.07 -70.92 36.78
C LEU A 187 -48.59 -70.97 36.50
N GLY A 188 -49.08 -72.07 35.90
CA GLY A 188 -50.50 -72.29 35.63
C GLY A 188 -51.12 -71.19 34.74
N GLY A 189 -50.27 -70.49 33.97
CA GLY A 189 -50.62 -69.30 33.22
C GLY A 189 -50.63 -69.56 31.72
N ASP A 190 -51.55 -68.89 31.01
CA ASP A 190 -51.64 -68.89 29.56
C ASP A 190 -50.56 -67.95 28.99
N PRO A 191 -49.59 -68.42 28.18
CA PRO A 191 -48.53 -67.59 27.60
C PRO A 191 -49.05 -66.33 26.89
N ASP A 192 -50.20 -66.45 26.22
CA ASP A 192 -50.80 -65.36 25.44
C ASP A 192 -51.47 -64.29 26.32
N LYS A 193 -51.67 -64.57 27.61
CA LYS A 193 -52.26 -63.64 28.59
C LYS A 193 -51.24 -63.11 29.61
N MET A 194 -49.99 -63.58 29.58
CA MET A 194 -48.93 -63.03 30.41
C MET A 194 -48.56 -61.61 29.91
N PRO A 195 -48.31 -60.65 30.81
CA PRO A 195 -47.77 -59.36 30.40
C PRO A 195 -46.41 -59.55 29.72
N SER A 196 -46.12 -58.75 28.69
CA SER A 196 -44.86 -58.85 27.93
C SER A 196 -43.65 -58.72 28.85
N SER A 197 -42.53 -59.38 28.47
CA SER A 197 -41.24 -59.26 29.18
C SER A 197 -40.89 -57.80 29.45
N GLU A 198 -41.11 -56.93 28.45
CA GLU A 198 -40.89 -55.49 28.56
C GLU A 198 -41.66 -54.83 29.71
N ARG A 199 -42.91 -55.22 29.98
CA ARG A 199 -43.69 -54.64 31.10
C ARG A 199 -43.15 -55.11 32.45
N ILE A 200 -42.74 -56.37 32.56
CA ILE A 200 -42.18 -56.93 33.80
C ILE A 200 -40.79 -56.33 34.06
N GLU A 201 -39.93 -56.24 33.04
CA GLU A 201 -38.63 -55.59 33.12
C GLU A 201 -38.74 -54.08 33.41
N ALA A 202 -39.73 -53.39 32.84
CA ALA A 202 -40.00 -51.99 33.14
C ALA A 202 -40.40 -51.80 34.61
N GLU A 203 -41.18 -52.72 35.18
CA GLU A 203 -41.56 -52.66 36.59
C GLU A 203 -40.38 -52.98 37.52
N VAL A 204 -39.59 -54.01 37.22
CA VAL A 204 -38.34 -54.32 37.94
C VAL A 204 -37.35 -53.16 37.83
N SER A 205 -37.21 -52.57 36.65
CA SER A 205 -36.37 -51.40 36.43
C SER A 205 -36.89 -50.17 37.16
N ARG A 206 -38.22 -49.95 37.21
CA ARG A 206 -38.83 -48.87 38.01
C ARG A 206 -38.49 -49.03 39.47
N LEU A 207 -38.60 -50.26 40.02
CA LEU A 207 -38.29 -50.55 41.42
C LEU A 207 -36.78 -50.44 41.70
N LYS A 208 -35.91 -50.93 40.81
CA LYS A 208 -34.46 -50.75 40.90
C LYS A 208 -34.07 -49.27 40.81
N ARG A 209 -34.68 -48.50 39.90
CA ARG A 209 -34.49 -47.05 39.82
C ARG A 209 -35.00 -46.33 41.06
N GLN A 210 -36.12 -46.74 41.64
CA GLN A 210 -36.59 -46.18 42.90
C GLN A 210 -35.60 -46.46 44.02
N ARG A 211 -35.04 -47.68 44.09
CA ARG A 211 -33.97 -48.04 45.02
C ARG A 211 -32.68 -47.24 44.77
N ASP A 212 -32.25 -47.13 43.53
CA ASP A 212 -31.00 -46.42 43.16
C ASP A 212 -31.17 -44.89 43.27
N ALA A 213 -32.39 -44.37 43.09
CA ALA A 213 -32.73 -42.96 43.30
C ALA A 213 -32.72 -42.56 44.77
N LEU A 214 -32.89 -43.51 45.70
CA LEU A 214 -32.60 -43.28 47.12
C LEU A 214 -31.09 -43.04 47.36
N GLY A 215 -30.25 -43.32 46.37
CA GLY A 215 -28.81 -43.11 46.40
C GLY A 215 -28.08 -44.15 47.24
N SER A 216 -26.75 -44.11 47.18
CA SER A 216 -25.93 -44.85 48.14
C SER A 216 -26.18 -44.29 49.54
N VAL A 217 -26.47 -45.16 50.51
CA VAL A 217 -26.52 -44.77 51.91
C VAL A 217 -25.15 -44.23 52.31
N ASN A 218 -25.07 -42.93 52.62
CA ASN A 218 -23.82 -42.33 53.10
C ASN A 218 -23.58 -42.79 54.54
N LEU A 219 -22.78 -43.84 54.70
CA LEU A 219 -22.43 -44.40 56.01
C LEU A 219 -21.62 -43.44 56.88
N ARG A 220 -21.07 -42.37 56.29
CA ARG A 220 -20.32 -41.31 57.00
C ARG A 220 -21.14 -40.05 57.24
N ALA A 221 -22.43 -40.04 56.91
CA ALA A 221 -23.27 -38.86 57.03
C ALA A 221 -23.29 -38.27 58.45
N GLU A 222 -23.22 -39.11 59.49
CA GLU A 222 -23.15 -38.64 60.87
C GLU A 222 -21.80 -37.98 61.21
N GLU A 223 -20.69 -38.51 60.68
CA GLU A 223 -19.36 -37.92 60.84
C GLU A 223 -19.25 -36.58 60.08
N ASP A 224 -19.67 -36.57 58.81
CA ASP A 224 -19.64 -35.38 57.96
C ASP A 224 -20.53 -34.26 58.54
N ALA A 225 -21.70 -34.61 59.08
CA ALA A 225 -22.58 -33.65 59.73
C ALA A 225 -21.93 -33.04 60.99
N ALA A 226 -21.19 -33.82 61.77
CA ALA A 226 -20.47 -33.32 62.93
C ALA A 226 -19.30 -32.39 62.53
N GLU A 227 -18.57 -32.73 61.47
CA GLU A 227 -17.50 -31.88 60.93
C GLU A 227 -18.05 -30.55 60.39
N VAL A 228 -19.11 -30.60 59.57
CA VAL A 228 -19.78 -29.40 59.04
C VAL A 228 -20.36 -28.53 60.16
N GLN A 229 -20.91 -29.15 61.21
CA GLN A 229 -21.40 -28.40 62.36
C GLN A 229 -20.27 -27.68 63.10
N ALA A 230 -19.11 -28.31 63.28
CA ALA A 230 -17.95 -27.69 63.90
C ALA A 230 -17.42 -26.51 63.06
N GLU A 231 -17.38 -26.66 61.73
CA GLU A 231 -17.00 -25.57 60.82
C GLU A 231 -18.03 -24.42 60.87
N PHE A 232 -19.31 -24.73 60.88
CA PHE A 232 -20.39 -23.74 61.01
C PHE A 232 -20.26 -22.92 62.30
N ASP A 233 -19.98 -23.56 63.43
CA ASP A 233 -19.82 -22.89 64.72
C ASP A 233 -18.57 -21.98 64.74
N ASN A 234 -17.47 -22.42 64.11
CA ASN A 234 -16.27 -21.60 63.93
C ASN A 234 -16.56 -20.36 63.06
N LEU A 235 -17.18 -20.54 61.89
CA LEU A 235 -17.54 -19.43 60.99
C LEU A 235 -18.51 -18.45 61.65
N THR A 236 -19.44 -18.95 62.47
CA THR A 236 -20.36 -18.11 63.24
C THR A 236 -19.61 -17.25 64.25
N THR A 237 -18.59 -17.80 64.90
CA THR A 237 -17.72 -17.07 65.83
C THR A 237 -16.89 -16.00 65.12
N GLU A 238 -16.27 -16.35 63.99
CA GLU A 238 -15.50 -15.39 63.16
C GLU A 238 -16.37 -14.24 62.65
N LYS A 239 -17.61 -14.54 62.20
CA LYS A 239 -18.56 -13.52 61.79
C LYS A 239 -18.85 -12.52 62.92
N ALA A 240 -19.08 -13.03 64.14
CA ALA A 240 -19.36 -12.17 65.29
C ALA A 240 -18.18 -11.24 65.62
N ASP A 241 -16.93 -11.72 65.49
CA ASP A 241 -15.74 -10.90 65.68
C ASP A 241 -15.58 -9.83 64.59
N LEU A 242 -15.85 -10.19 63.32
CA LEU A 242 -15.86 -9.23 62.20
C LEU A 242 -16.92 -8.14 62.40
N ASP A 243 -18.13 -8.50 62.83
CA ASP A 243 -19.20 -7.53 63.11
C ASP A 243 -18.78 -6.56 64.23
N ALA A 244 -18.09 -7.06 65.27
CA ALA A 244 -17.52 -6.22 66.33
C ALA A 244 -16.41 -5.30 65.82
N ALA A 245 -15.52 -5.79 64.95
CA ALA A 245 -14.47 -4.99 64.33
C ALA A 245 -15.05 -3.87 63.43
N ILE A 246 -16.09 -4.18 62.65
CA ILE A 246 -16.82 -3.20 61.82
C ILE A 246 -17.41 -2.10 62.71
N ALA A 247 -18.05 -2.46 63.82
CA ALA A 247 -18.60 -1.48 64.76
C ALA A 247 -17.50 -0.55 65.29
N LYS A 248 -16.34 -1.10 65.69
CA LYS A 248 -15.19 -0.33 66.16
C LYS A 248 -14.63 0.63 65.11
N LEU A 249 -14.52 0.17 63.85
CA LEU A 249 -14.06 0.99 62.73
C LEU A 249 -15.02 2.15 62.45
N ARG A 250 -16.34 1.91 62.47
CA ARG A 250 -17.35 2.96 62.29
C ARG A 250 -17.25 4.04 63.37
N THR A 251 -17.04 3.66 64.62
CA THR A 251 -16.79 4.62 65.71
C THR A 251 -15.50 5.42 65.46
N GLY A 252 -14.44 4.78 64.98
CA GLY A 252 -13.19 5.45 64.59
C GLY A 252 -13.39 6.50 63.49
N ILE A 253 -14.11 6.13 62.42
CA ILE A 253 -14.45 7.05 61.31
C ILE A 253 -15.26 8.25 61.82
N ALA A 254 -16.25 8.02 62.68
CA ALA A 254 -17.05 9.11 63.24
C ALA A 254 -16.20 10.11 64.05
N SER A 255 -15.21 9.60 64.81
CA SER A 255 -14.26 10.45 65.55
C SER A 255 -13.36 11.25 64.61
N LEU A 256 -12.83 10.62 63.55
CA LEU A 256 -11.99 11.28 62.54
C LEU A 256 -12.76 12.36 61.78
N ASN A 257 -14.00 12.09 61.37
CA ASN A 257 -14.85 13.07 60.69
C ASN A 257 -15.18 14.26 61.59
N ARG A 258 -15.35 14.04 62.90
CA ARG A 258 -15.53 15.14 63.87
C ARG A 258 -14.28 16.02 63.95
N GLU A 259 -13.10 15.41 64.03
CA GLU A 259 -11.83 16.15 64.04
C GLU A 259 -11.58 16.88 62.71
N GLY A 260 -11.87 16.23 61.58
CA GLY A 260 -11.77 16.81 60.24
C GLY A 260 -12.65 18.05 60.08
N ARG A 261 -13.91 17.99 60.53
CA ARG A 261 -14.83 19.15 60.55
C ARG A 261 -14.25 20.32 61.35
N GLU A 262 -13.71 20.05 62.53
CA GLU A 262 -13.14 21.10 63.38
C GLU A 262 -11.90 21.76 62.72
N ARG A 263 -11.01 20.95 62.12
CA ARG A 263 -9.82 21.47 61.43
C ARG A 263 -10.20 22.28 60.17
N LEU A 264 -11.17 21.79 59.40
CA LEU A 264 -11.64 22.49 58.19
C LEU A 264 -12.24 23.85 58.53
N LEU A 265 -13.13 23.91 59.53
CA LEU A 265 -13.73 25.17 59.97
C LEU A 265 -12.67 26.17 60.45
N LYS A 266 -11.68 25.72 61.23
CA LYS A 266 -10.55 26.56 61.68
C LYS A 266 -9.75 27.12 60.50
N ALA A 267 -9.46 26.30 59.50
CA ALA A 267 -8.73 26.73 58.30
C ALA A 267 -9.56 27.71 57.45
N PHE A 268 -10.84 27.40 57.24
CA PHE A 268 -11.79 28.25 56.52
C PHE A 268 -11.88 29.64 57.15
N ASP A 269 -12.07 29.72 58.46
CA ASP A 269 -12.13 31.00 59.19
C ASP A 269 -10.83 31.79 59.06
N GLN A 270 -9.68 31.12 59.07
CA GLN A 270 -8.38 31.78 58.90
C GLN A 270 -8.21 32.34 57.48
N VAL A 271 -8.53 31.56 56.46
CA VAL A 271 -8.46 31.99 55.06
C VAL A 271 -9.44 33.14 54.82
N ASN A 272 -10.66 33.04 55.32
CA ASN A 272 -11.67 34.09 55.16
C ASN A 272 -11.20 35.44 55.74
N ARG A 273 -10.62 35.43 56.96
CA ARG A 273 -10.04 36.65 57.56
C ARG A 273 -8.89 37.22 56.72
N ASN A 274 -8.00 36.38 56.23
CA ASN A 274 -6.89 36.82 55.39
C ASN A 274 -7.39 37.42 54.06
N PHE A 275 -8.41 36.80 53.48
CA PHE A 275 -9.02 37.25 52.23
C PHE A 275 -9.69 38.61 52.37
N GLU A 276 -10.48 38.82 53.43
CA GLU A 276 -11.08 40.11 53.77
C GLU A 276 -10.04 41.23 53.86
N LEU A 277 -8.91 40.96 54.54
CA LEU A 277 -7.84 41.93 54.74
C LEU A 277 -7.10 42.27 53.44
N LEU A 278 -6.70 41.25 52.67
CA LEU A 278 -5.97 41.44 51.41
C LEU A 278 -6.84 42.13 50.36
N PHE A 279 -8.11 41.75 50.26
CA PHE A 279 -9.05 42.38 49.34
C PHE A 279 -9.21 43.87 49.64
N ARG A 280 -9.42 44.23 50.92
CA ARG A 280 -9.52 45.65 51.34
C ARG A 280 -8.26 46.43 51.00
N HIS A 281 -7.09 45.84 51.21
CA HIS A 281 -5.81 46.49 50.89
C HIS A 281 -5.66 46.72 49.38
N LEU A 282 -5.95 45.69 48.58
CA LEU A 282 -5.78 45.72 47.13
C LEU A 282 -6.70 46.73 46.43
N PHE A 283 -7.95 46.84 46.88
CA PHE A 283 -8.94 47.75 46.28
C PHE A 283 -9.03 49.11 46.99
N GLY A 284 -8.27 49.34 48.06
CA GLY A 284 -8.33 50.58 48.86
C GLY A 284 -9.67 50.79 49.57
N GLY A 285 -10.43 49.70 49.80
CA GLY A 285 -11.79 49.68 50.32
C GLY A 285 -12.58 48.47 49.82
N GLY A 286 -13.86 48.37 50.21
CA GLY A 286 -14.73 47.23 49.85
C GLY A 286 -14.71 46.10 50.88
N GLU A 287 -15.43 45.02 50.58
CA GLU A 287 -15.55 43.84 51.45
C GLU A 287 -15.65 42.57 50.60
N ALA A 288 -14.94 41.52 50.97
CA ALA A 288 -15.06 40.22 50.31
C ALA A 288 -14.99 39.11 51.35
N LYS A 289 -15.87 38.11 51.24
CA LYS A 289 -15.99 37.00 52.17
C LYS A 289 -16.25 35.69 51.44
N LEU A 290 -15.85 34.61 52.07
CA LEU A 290 -16.14 33.24 51.67
C LEU A 290 -17.40 32.77 52.38
N VAL A 291 -18.28 32.08 51.65
CA VAL A 291 -19.51 31.51 52.20
C VAL A 291 -19.59 30.03 51.82
N LEU A 292 -19.88 29.18 52.81
CA LEU A 292 -20.21 27.77 52.58
C LEU A 292 -21.66 27.68 52.11
N VAL A 293 -21.89 26.98 51.00
CA VAL A 293 -23.19 26.83 50.35
C VAL A 293 -23.53 25.34 50.18
N GLU A 294 -24.78 25.04 49.82
CA GLU A 294 -25.29 23.69 49.46
C GLU A 294 -25.44 22.66 50.59
N SER A 295 -24.70 22.75 51.70
CA SER A 295 -24.85 21.82 52.84
C SER A 295 -24.52 22.46 54.19
N ASP A 296 -25.15 21.94 55.25
CA ASP A 296 -24.83 22.29 56.64
C ASP A 296 -23.56 21.56 57.14
N ASP A 297 -23.15 20.44 56.51
CA ASP A 297 -21.88 19.78 56.85
C ASP A 297 -20.72 20.44 56.08
N PRO A 298 -19.73 21.05 56.77
CA PRO A 298 -18.59 21.69 56.13
C PRO A 298 -17.79 20.78 55.20
N LEU A 299 -17.79 19.45 55.42
CA LEU A 299 -17.07 18.50 54.56
C LEU A 299 -17.76 18.25 53.21
N GLU A 300 -19.05 18.54 53.11
CA GLU A 300 -19.87 18.33 51.91
C GLU A 300 -20.33 19.64 51.27
N ALA A 301 -20.09 20.78 51.93
CA ALA A 301 -20.49 22.10 51.46
C ALA A 301 -19.61 22.59 50.30
N GLY A 302 -20.25 23.28 49.34
CA GLY A 302 -19.57 24.06 48.31
C GLY A 302 -19.03 25.39 48.88
N LEU A 303 -18.10 26.02 48.17
CA LEU A 303 -17.51 27.31 48.56
C LEU A 303 -17.79 28.37 47.50
N GLU A 304 -18.42 29.47 47.93
CA GLU A 304 -18.73 30.60 47.05
C GLU A 304 -18.03 31.88 47.52
N ILE A 305 -17.52 32.66 46.56
CA ILE A 305 -16.78 33.90 46.80
C ILE A 305 -17.73 35.07 46.60
N MET A 306 -18.00 35.81 47.68
CA MET A 306 -18.80 37.02 47.64
C MET A 306 -17.90 38.25 47.80
N CYS A 307 -17.97 39.18 46.85
CA CYS A 307 -17.10 40.35 46.84
C CYS A 307 -17.86 41.63 46.48
N GLN A 308 -17.45 42.72 47.11
CA GLN A 308 -17.99 44.06 46.97
C GLN A 308 -16.83 45.06 46.79
N PRO A 309 -16.43 45.35 45.54
CA PRO A 309 -15.49 46.43 45.25
C PRO A 309 -16.04 47.80 45.69
N PRO A 310 -15.18 48.79 45.96
CA PRO A 310 -15.61 50.12 46.38
C PRO A 310 -16.57 50.75 45.37
N GLY A 311 -17.78 51.12 45.82
CA GLY A 311 -18.82 51.72 44.99
C GLY A 311 -19.75 50.74 44.27
N LYS A 312 -19.55 49.42 44.37
CA LYS A 312 -20.44 48.37 43.82
C LYS A 312 -21.22 47.64 44.91
N LYS A 313 -22.26 46.89 44.52
CA LYS A 313 -23.02 46.00 45.42
C LYS A 313 -22.33 44.64 45.55
N LEU A 314 -22.62 43.92 46.64
CA LEU A 314 -22.15 42.55 46.86
C LEU A 314 -22.59 41.66 45.70
N SER A 315 -21.64 40.98 45.06
CA SER A 315 -21.87 40.11 43.91
C SER A 315 -20.94 38.91 43.94
N VAL A 316 -21.33 37.84 43.24
CA VAL A 316 -20.50 36.65 43.05
C VAL A 316 -19.37 36.95 42.07
N LEU A 317 -18.24 36.26 42.22
CA LEU A 317 -17.02 36.50 41.41
C LEU A 317 -17.30 36.56 39.90
N SER A 318 -18.16 35.69 39.37
CA SER A 318 -18.49 35.62 37.93
C SER A 318 -19.13 36.88 37.34
N LEU A 319 -19.65 37.79 38.17
CA LEU A 319 -20.32 39.02 37.75
C LEU A 319 -19.39 40.25 37.77
N LEU A 320 -18.12 40.11 38.15
CA LEU A 320 -17.15 41.22 38.18
C LEU A 320 -16.50 41.47 36.81
N SER A 321 -15.86 42.65 36.64
CA SER A 321 -15.05 42.96 35.44
C SER A 321 -13.82 42.04 35.36
N GLY A 322 -13.30 41.72 34.17
CA GLY A 322 -12.18 40.77 34.00
C GLY A 322 -10.93 41.10 34.83
N GLY A 323 -10.58 42.40 34.95
CA GLY A 323 -9.48 42.84 35.82
C GLY A 323 -9.80 42.69 37.32
N GLU A 324 -11.04 42.97 37.72
CA GLU A 324 -11.50 42.81 39.11
C GLU A 324 -11.58 41.33 39.50
N GLN A 325 -12.02 40.46 38.59
CA GLN A 325 -12.04 39.01 38.79
C GLN A 325 -10.63 38.48 39.02
N THR A 326 -9.68 38.89 38.18
CA THR A 326 -8.28 38.45 38.29
C THR A 326 -7.68 38.88 39.62
N LEU A 327 -7.83 40.16 40.01
CA LEU A 327 -7.34 40.66 41.30
C LEU A 327 -8.01 39.98 42.49
N THR A 328 -9.31 39.71 42.43
CA THR A 328 -10.05 39.03 43.50
C THR A 328 -9.59 37.58 43.65
N ALA A 329 -9.43 36.86 42.54
CA ALA A 329 -8.90 35.49 42.54
C ALA A 329 -7.48 35.44 43.10
N LEU A 330 -6.64 36.40 42.69
CA LEU A 330 -5.28 36.54 43.19
C LEU A 330 -5.26 36.80 44.70
N ALA A 331 -6.12 37.70 45.20
CA ALA A 331 -6.26 37.96 46.63
C ALA A 331 -6.67 36.70 47.42
N LEU A 332 -7.52 35.82 46.84
CA LEU A 332 -7.89 34.56 47.48
C LEU A 332 -6.73 33.56 47.50
N ILE A 333 -6.03 33.38 46.38
CA ILE A 333 -4.84 32.50 46.31
C ILE A 333 -3.84 32.92 47.38
N PHE A 334 -3.60 34.22 47.48
CA PHE A 334 -2.72 34.80 48.48
C PHE A 334 -3.25 34.68 49.92
N ALA A 335 -4.56 34.76 50.15
CA ALA A 335 -5.16 34.54 51.45
C ALA A 335 -5.01 33.10 51.94
N VAL A 336 -5.16 32.13 51.03
CA VAL A 336 -4.88 30.71 51.29
C VAL A 336 -3.39 30.53 51.60
N PHE A 337 -2.53 31.18 50.81
CA PHE A 337 -1.09 31.13 51.02
C PHE A 337 -0.67 31.68 52.41
N LEU A 338 -1.29 32.76 52.89
CA LEU A 338 -1.05 33.27 54.25
C LEU A 338 -1.50 32.32 55.36
N ALA A 339 -2.48 31.45 55.12
CA ALA A 339 -2.91 30.49 56.13
C ALA A 339 -1.86 29.38 56.36
N ASN A 340 -1.05 29.08 55.34
CA ASN A 340 0.09 28.18 55.44
C ASN A 340 1.22 28.62 54.48
N PRO A 341 2.08 29.57 54.87
CA PRO A 341 3.04 30.18 53.96
C PRO A 341 4.10 29.17 53.50
N ALA A 342 4.25 29.00 52.19
CA ALA A 342 5.30 28.16 51.61
C ALA A 342 6.62 28.95 51.50
N PRO A 343 7.80 28.30 51.55
CA PRO A 343 9.08 28.99 51.50
C PRO A 343 9.37 29.68 50.14
N ILE A 344 8.77 29.21 49.05
CA ILE A 344 8.94 29.75 47.69
C ILE A 344 7.58 29.82 46.99
N CYS A 345 7.28 30.94 46.34
CA CYS A 345 6.10 31.14 45.50
C CYS A 345 6.54 31.56 44.09
N VAL A 346 6.09 30.84 43.06
CA VAL A 346 6.41 31.14 41.66
C VAL A 346 5.15 31.67 40.97
N LEU A 347 5.26 32.84 40.34
CA LEU A 347 4.17 33.51 39.63
C LEU A 347 4.57 33.71 38.18
N ASP A 348 3.83 33.12 37.25
CA ASP A 348 4.12 33.17 35.81
C ASP A 348 3.04 33.98 35.08
N GLU A 349 3.43 35.12 34.51
CA GLU A 349 2.60 36.06 33.74
C GLU A 349 1.26 36.45 34.40
N VAL A 350 1.22 36.46 35.73
CA VAL A 350 0.01 36.77 36.51
C VAL A 350 -0.48 38.21 36.32
N ASP A 351 0.39 39.10 35.84
CA ASP A 351 0.13 40.50 35.58
C ASP A 351 -0.28 40.80 34.12
N ALA A 352 -0.24 39.81 33.21
CA ALA A 352 -0.64 39.97 31.82
C ALA A 352 -2.07 40.53 31.59
N PRO A 353 -3.10 40.18 32.39
CA PRO A 353 -4.46 40.73 32.23
C PRO A 353 -4.71 42.02 33.02
N LEU A 354 -3.70 42.57 33.71
CA LEU A 354 -3.83 43.76 34.56
C LEU A 354 -3.40 45.03 33.81
N ASP A 355 -4.01 46.16 34.13
CA ASP A 355 -3.53 47.48 33.68
C ASP A 355 -2.46 48.05 34.64
N ASP A 356 -1.74 49.11 34.23
CA ASP A 356 -0.64 49.68 35.02
C ASP A 356 -1.03 50.00 36.48
N ALA A 357 -2.26 50.46 36.71
CA ALA A 357 -2.78 50.78 38.04
C ALA A 357 -2.98 49.52 38.90
N ASN A 358 -3.52 48.45 38.31
CA ASN A 358 -3.73 47.18 39.00
C ASN A 358 -2.44 46.37 39.17
N VAL A 359 -1.48 46.50 38.24
CA VAL A 359 -0.12 45.96 38.41
C VAL A 359 0.59 46.62 39.58
N THR A 360 0.43 47.93 39.77
CA THR A 360 0.96 48.63 40.94
C THR A 360 0.38 48.05 42.23
N ARG A 361 -0.94 47.85 42.29
CA ARG A 361 -1.63 47.23 43.44
C ARG A 361 -1.17 45.80 43.70
N PHE A 362 -0.92 45.03 42.66
CA PHE A 362 -0.34 43.69 42.76
C PHE A 362 1.06 43.73 43.37
N CYS A 363 1.92 44.65 42.93
CA CYS A 363 3.26 44.85 43.50
C CYS A 363 3.17 45.26 44.98
N ASP A 364 2.26 46.17 45.35
CA ASP A 364 2.05 46.58 46.74
C ASP A 364 1.60 45.39 47.62
N LEU A 365 0.76 44.50 47.08
CA LEU A 365 0.36 43.28 47.76
C LEU A 365 1.54 42.33 47.96
N LEU A 366 2.39 42.15 46.94
CA LEU A 366 3.61 41.35 47.07
C LEU A 366 4.52 41.90 48.15
N ASP A 367 4.77 43.21 48.17
CA ASP A 367 5.57 43.88 49.20
C ASP A 367 5.01 43.63 50.60
N GLU A 368 3.69 43.72 50.78
CA GLU A 368 3.03 43.43 52.04
C GLU A 368 3.18 41.96 52.45
N MET A 369 3.19 41.03 51.48
CA MET A 369 3.42 39.61 51.74
C MET A 369 4.86 39.32 52.15
N THR A 370 5.85 39.91 51.49
CA THR A 370 7.28 39.76 51.85
C THR A 370 7.57 40.37 53.23
N ARG A 371 6.79 41.35 53.68
CA ARG A 371 6.88 41.88 55.06
C ARG A 371 6.27 40.95 56.10
N ARG A 372 5.15 40.29 55.78
CA ARG A 372 4.42 39.43 56.72
C ARG A 372 4.95 38.00 56.78
N THR A 373 5.62 37.53 55.74
CA THR A 373 6.07 36.14 55.61
C THR A 373 7.51 36.08 55.11
N GLU A 374 8.23 35.01 55.46
CA GLU A 374 9.58 34.73 54.96
C GLU A 374 9.56 34.07 53.55
N THR A 375 8.51 34.34 52.76
CA THR A 375 8.30 33.73 51.44
C THR A 375 9.18 34.38 50.39
N ARG A 376 9.85 33.57 49.56
CA ARG A 376 10.60 34.06 48.40
C ARG A 376 9.72 34.02 47.15
N PHE A 377 9.47 35.17 46.54
CA PHE A 377 8.72 35.28 45.30
C PHE A 377 9.65 35.21 44.07
N LEU A 378 9.31 34.35 43.10
CA LEU A 378 9.93 34.28 41.79
C LEU A 378 8.86 34.64 40.76
N ILE A 379 9.03 35.77 40.07
CA ILE A 379 8.02 36.27 39.13
C ILE A 379 8.59 36.26 37.71
N ILE A 380 7.84 35.66 36.79
CA ILE A 380 8.10 35.68 35.36
C ILE A 380 7.09 36.65 34.74
N THR A 381 7.58 37.72 34.13
CA THR A 381 6.73 38.79 33.59
C THR A 381 7.47 39.53 32.47
N HIS A 382 6.70 40.14 31.57
CA HIS A 382 7.20 41.12 30.59
C HIS A 382 6.76 42.57 30.95
N HIS A 383 6.04 42.78 32.06
CA HIS A 383 5.46 44.05 32.45
C HIS A 383 6.50 44.96 33.14
N ALA A 384 6.73 46.15 32.56
CA ALA A 384 7.77 47.06 33.02
C ALA A 384 7.59 47.51 34.49
N VAL A 385 6.34 47.75 34.92
CA VAL A 385 6.02 48.14 36.31
C VAL A 385 6.44 47.05 37.30
N THR A 386 6.06 45.79 37.05
CA THR A 386 6.44 44.65 37.91
C THR A 386 7.95 44.48 37.95
N MET A 387 8.63 44.53 36.79
CA MET A 387 10.10 44.45 36.73
C MET A 387 10.78 45.53 37.56
N SER A 388 10.26 46.77 37.54
CA SER A 388 10.84 47.90 38.28
C SER A 388 10.73 47.78 39.80
N ARG A 389 9.84 46.90 40.29
CA ARG A 389 9.55 46.70 41.73
C ARG A 389 10.22 45.44 42.30
N MET A 390 11.02 44.73 41.52
CA MET A 390 11.72 43.52 41.98
C MET A 390 13.12 43.82 42.52
N ASP A 391 13.60 43.02 43.46
CA ASP A 391 14.98 43.15 43.97
C ASP A 391 16.05 42.78 42.92
N ARG A 392 15.77 41.74 42.12
CA ARG A 392 16.72 41.19 41.15
C ARG A 392 15.99 40.64 39.93
N LEU A 393 16.47 40.99 38.74
CA LEU A 393 15.95 40.52 37.47
C LEU A 393 16.83 39.42 36.88
N PHE A 394 16.19 38.39 36.35
CA PHE A 394 16.83 37.36 35.53
C PHE A 394 16.23 37.45 34.13
N GLY A 395 16.99 37.95 33.17
CA GLY A 395 16.63 37.97 31.77
C GLY A 395 17.01 36.65 31.10
N VAL A 396 16.14 36.12 30.25
CA VAL A 396 16.47 34.98 29.39
C VAL A 396 16.65 35.52 27.97
N THR A 397 17.82 35.31 27.39
CA THR A 397 18.14 35.72 26.01
C THR A 397 18.47 34.49 25.16
N MET A 398 18.10 34.53 23.89
CA MET A 398 18.44 33.49 22.91
C MET A 398 19.47 34.06 21.93
N ALA A 399 20.75 33.99 22.29
CA ALA A 399 21.85 34.41 21.42
C ALA A 399 22.02 33.47 20.20
N GLU A 400 21.67 32.20 20.37
CA GLU A 400 21.60 31.17 19.33
C GLU A 400 20.19 30.57 19.27
N GLN A 401 19.70 30.27 18.08
CA GLN A 401 18.33 29.77 17.90
C GLN A 401 18.17 28.40 18.60
N GLY A 402 17.32 28.36 19.63
CA GLY A 402 17.05 27.14 20.41
C GLY A 402 17.92 26.95 21.66
N VAL A 403 18.82 27.88 21.99
CA VAL A 403 19.63 27.84 23.22
C VAL A 403 19.36 29.09 24.06
N SER A 404 18.64 28.92 25.16
CA SER A 404 18.37 29.98 26.14
C SER A 404 19.56 30.17 27.08
N GLN A 405 20.06 31.41 27.19
CA GLN A 405 21.06 31.83 28.16
C GLN A 405 20.43 32.76 29.20
N LEU A 406 20.76 32.53 30.47
CA LEU A 406 20.28 33.33 31.59
C LEU A 406 21.28 34.45 31.88
N VAL A 407 20.81 35.69 31.86
CA VAL A 407 21.53 36.89 32.30
C VAL A 407 20.86 37.44 33.55
N SER A 408 21.61 37.94 34.52
CA SER A 408 21.02 38.50 35.75
C SER A 408 21.48 39.93 35.97
N VAL A 409 20.54 40.80 36.33
CA VAL A 409 20.78 42.19 36.74
C VAL A 409 20.23 42.37 38.15
N ASP A 410 21.04 42.88 39.06
CA ASP A 410 20.63 43.24 40.41
C ASP A 410 20.19 44.71 40.39
N LEU A 411 18.89 44.98 40.58
CA LEU A 411 18.33 46.32 40.42
C LEU A 411 18.77 47.25 41.56
N ASN A 412 18.86 46.73 42.78
CA ASN A 412 19.38 47.46 43.94
C ASN A 412 20.83 47.93 43.74
N ARG A 413 21.62 47.16 42.98
CA ARG A 413 23.03 47.49 42.65
C ARG A 413 23.16 48.37 41.40
N ALA A 414 22.20 48.30 40.48
CA ALA A 414 22.18 49.10 39.26
C ALA A 414 21.75 50.56 39.52
N GLU A 415 20.79 50.81 40.42
CA GLU A 415 20.45 52.17 40.86
C GLU A 415 21.64 52.90 41.49
N GLN A 416 22.49 52.19 42.24
CA GLN A 416 23.71 52.72 42.87
C GLN A 416 24.87 53.00 41.89
N LEU A 417 24.79 52.52 40.64
CA LEU A 417 25.81 52.72 39.60
C LEU A 417 25.41 53.78 38.55
N VAL A 418 24.14 54.19 38.54
CA VAL A 418 23.58 55.20 37.62
C VAL A 418 23.21 56.51 38.34
N ALA A 419 23.08 56.49 39.67
CA ALA A 419 23.09 57.66 40.55
C ALA A 419 24.53 58.10 40.89
#